data_AF-A0AAW0WIM6-F1
#
_entry.id   AF-A0AAW0WIM6-F1
#
_cell.length_a   1.000
_cell.length_b   1.000
_cell.length_c   1.000
_cell.angle_alpha   90.00
_cell.angle_beta   90.00
_cell.angle_gamma   90.00
#
_symmetry.space_group_name_H-M   'P 1'
#
loop_
_entity.id
_entity.type
_entity.pdbx_description
1 polymer ?
#
loop_
_entity_poly.entity_id
_entity_poly.type
_entity_poly.pdbx_seq_one_letter_code
_entity_poly.pdbx_strand_id
1 'polypeptide(L)'
;MMYCPPNVTFIDIWVNHGISHCFLDTITAAVYALFLVLFGSGQWIMYHKYATVTDQYLRQKSVLFGIQVALTILMMIIACARLALQATVIGNHVIYGYMILYLGCNLVCWPLSLRIVFLERNYLLPTTPTRGHGVVLLVFWTLVFVSENLAFLNLRNEDWWFDLTTVTDKLECALFVVRYICSCLLFILGLKAPGISTLRDYVNFGGTINDPEINDAVSEHD
;
A
#
# COMPACT_ATOMS: atom_id res chain seq x y z
N MET A 1 -7.98 -28.24 11.94
CA MET A 1 -7.84 -26.81 12.28
C MET A 1 -9.14 -26.12 11.92
N MET A 2 -9.76 -25.40 12.87
CA MET A 2 -11.00 -24.67 12.58
C MET A 2 -10.66 -23.35 11.87
N TYR A 3 -11.41 -23.01 10.82
CA TYR A 3 -11.15 -21.80 10.03
C TYR A 3 -11.56 -20.54 10.80
N CYS A 4 -12.74 -20.56 11.42
CA CYS A 4 -13.25 -19.56 12.35
C CYS A 4 -13.28 -20.13 13.79
N PRO A 5 -13.37 -19.28 14.82
CA PRO A 5 -13.58 -19.72 16.21
C PRO A 5 -14.87 -20.53 16.39
N PRO A 6 -14.94 -21.46 17.37
CA PRO A 6 -16.00 -22.47 17.48
C PRO A 6 -17.42 -21.93 17.73
N ASN A 7 -17.57 -20.63 18.00
CA ASN A 7 -18.86 -19.98 18.25
C ASN A 7 -19.36 -19.13 17.07
N VAL A 8 -18.60 -19.02 15.98
CA VAL A 8 -18.93 -18.13 14.86
C VAL A 8 -18.76 -18.87 13.54
N THR A 9 -19.82 -18.94 12.73
CA THR A 9 -19.70 -19.49 11.38
C THR A 9 -19.28 -18.42 10.38
N PHE A 10 -18.75 -18.84 9.23
CA PHE A 10 -18.41 -17.92 8.13
C PHE A 10 -19.63 -17.17 7.57
N ILE A 11 -20.83 -17.73 7.73
CA ILE A 11 -22.09 -17.21 7.18
C ILE A 11 -22.72 -16.18 8.13
N ASP A 12 -22.32 -16.16 9.40
CA ASP A 12 -22.78 -15.19 10.37
C ASP A 12 -22.04 -13.85 10.18
N ILE A 13 -22.59 -13.04 9.28
CA ILE A 13 -22.02 -11.73 8.88
C ILE A 13 -22.22 -10.70 9.99
N TRP A 14 -23.40 -10.68 10.62
CA TRP A 14 -23.77 -9.75 11.69
C TRP A 14 -23.95 -10.50 13.01
N VAL A 15 -22.98 -10.36 13.90
CA VAL A 15 -22.97 -10.97 15.25
C VAL A 15 -22.82 -9.84 16.27
N ASN A 16 -23.70 -9.81 17.28
CA ASN A 16 -23.65 -8.83 18.38
C ASN A 16 -23.53 -7.37 17.92
N HIS A 17 -24.39 -6.94 16.99
CA HIS A 17 -24.42 -5.58 16.43
C HIS A 17 -23.16 -5.15 15.65
N GLY A 18 -22.34 -6.11 15.21
CA GLY A 18 -21.18 -5.84 14.37
C GLY A 18 -20.81 -6.97 13.40
N ILE A 19 -19.78 -6.74 12.59
CA ILE A 19 -19.24 -7.72 11.63
C ILE A 19 -18.25 -8.65 12.33
N SER A 20 -18.31 -9.94 12.05
CA SER A 20 -17.36 -10.91 12.61
C SER A 20 -15.94 -10.75 12.06
N HIS A 21 -14.92 -10.88 12.92
CA HIS A 21 -13.50 -10.79 12.53
C HIS A 21 -13.13 -11.77 11.41
N CYS A 22 -13.63 -13.00 11.52
CA CYS A 22 -13.35 -14.06 10.55
C CYS A 22 -13.82 -13.64 9.15
N PHE A 23 -15.03 -13.09 9.04
CA PHE A 23 -15.59 -12.64 7.76
C PHE A 23 -14.85 -11.43 7.20
N LEU A 24 -14.65 -10.39 8.03
CA LEU A 24 -14.05 -9.13 7.62
C LEU A 24 -12.60 -9.32 7.14
N ASP A 25 -11.75 -9.96 7.95
CA ASP A 25 -10.34 -10.18 7.60
C ASP A 25 -10.21 -11.09 6.36
N THR A 26 -11.08 -12.09 6.21
CA THR A 26 -11.06 -13.01 5.06
C THR A 26 -11.42 -12.30 3.76
N ILE A 27 -12.56 -11.61 3.74
CA ILE A 27 -13.08 -11.01 2.50
C ILE A 27 -12.24 -9.81 2.09
N THR A 28 -11.90 -8.93 3.04
CA THR A 28 -11.06 -7.78 2.70
C THR A 28 -9.72 -8.22 2.15
N ALA A 29 -9.04 -9.18 2.82
CA ALA A 29 -7.77 -9.73 2.35
C ALA A 29 -7.86 -10.40 0.99
N ALA A 30 -8.89 -11.21 0.76
CA ALA A 30 -9.10 -11.85 -0.53
C ALA A 30 -9.34 -10.84 -1.65
N VAL A 31 -10.16 -9.81 -1.42
CA VAL A 31 -10.54 -8.83 -2.44
C VAL A 31 -9.34 -7.99 -2.89
N TYR A 32 -8.61 -7.36 -1.97
CA TYR A 32 -7.47 -6.54 -2.38
C TYR A 32 -6.32 -7.41 -2.90
N ALA A 33 -6.16 -8.64 -2.42
CA ALA A 33 -5.10 -9.53 -2.89
C ALA A 33 -5.37 -10.04 -4.30
N LEU A 34 -6.59 -10.49 -4.57
CA LEU A 34 -6.99 -10.91 -5.91
C LEU A 34 -6.84 -9.76 -6.91
N PHE A 35 -7.31 -8.57 -6.53
CA PHE A 35 -7.17 -7.37 -7.37
C PHE A 35 -5.69 -7.09 -7.71
N LEU A 36 -4.82 -7.02 -6.71
CA LEU A 36 -3.42 -6.69 -6.93
C LEU A 36 -2.67 -7.81 -7.67
N VAL A 37 -2.97 -9.08 -7.38
CA VAL A 37 -2.35 -10.20 -8.10
C VAL A 37 -2.76 -10.21 -9.56
N LEU A 38 -4.03 -10.02 -9.89
CA LEU A 38 -4.49 -10.03 -11.29
C LEU A 38 -4.01 -8.81 -12.06
N PHE A 39 -4.32 -7.60 -11.58
CA PHE A 39 -3.99 -6.37 -12.30
C PHE A 39 -2.51 -5.99 -12.16
N GLY A 40 -1.91 -6.24 -11.00
CA GLY A 40 -0.49 -5.96 -10.77
C GLY A 40 0.44 -6.91 -11.52
N SER A 41 0.10 -8.20 -11.65
CA SER A 41 0.86 -9.10 -12.54
C SER A 41 0.67 -8.74 -14.01
N GLY A 42 -0.55 -8.36 -14.42
CA GLY A 42 -0.80 -7.84 -15.77
C GLY A 42 0.04 -6.60 -16.08
N GLN A 43 0.10 -5.64 -15.17
CA GLN A 43 0.98 -4.48 -15.28
C GLN A 43 2.44 -4.91 -15.38
N TRP A 44 2.92 -5.79 -14.49
CA TRP A 44 4.29 -6.29 -14.55
C TRP A 44 4.65 -6.85 -15.92
N ILE A 45 3.80 -7.72 -16.48
CA ILE A 45 4.03 -8.34 -17.79
C ILE A 45 4.08 -7.27 -18.89
N MET A 46 3.19 -6.28 -18.85
CA MET A 46 3.19 -5.16 -19.80
C MET A 46 4.49 -4.37 -19.74
N TYR A 47 4.95 -4.02 -18.53
CA TYR A 47 6.23 -3.33 -18.33
C TYR A 47 7.40 -4.17 -18.83
N HIS A 48 7.46 -5.47 -18.52
CA HIS A 48 8.54 -6.32 -19.01
C HIS A 48 8.62 -6.38 -20.55
N LYS A 49 7.48 -6.26 -21.24
CA LYS A 49 7.43 -6.36 -22.71
C LYS A 49 7.63 -5.02 -23.43
N TYR A 50 7.16 -3.91 -22.85
CA TYR A 50 7.05 -2.63 -23.56
C TYR A 50 7.77 -1.46 -22.85
N ALA A 51 8.40 -1.68 -21.71
CA ALA A 51 9.04 -0.60 -20.97
C ALA A 51 10.29 -0.07 -21.66
N THR A 52 10.43 1.25 -21.63
CA THR A 52 11.69 1.94 -21.88
C THR A 52 12.28 2.41 -20.54
N VAL A 53 13.60 2.33 -20.41
CA VAL A 53 14.31 2.79 -19.20
C VAL A 53 14.21 4.31 -19.11
N THR A 54 13.84 4.82 -17.93
CA THR A 54 13.80 6.27 -17.68
C THR A 54 15.22 6.81 -17.48
N ASP A 55 15.55 7.94 -18.13
CA ASP A 55 16.85 8.59 -17.97
C ASP A 55 17.12 8.97 -16.51
N GLN A 56 18.26 8.50 -16.01
CA GLN A 56 18.67 8.67 -14.61
C GLN A 56 18.87 10.15 -14.23
N TYR A 57 19.16 11.01 -15.20
CA TYR A 57 19.39 12.44 -14.99
C TYR A 57 18.13 13.22 -14.58
N LEU A 58 16.95 12.76 -15.00
CA LEU A 58 15.66 13.37 -14.64
C LEU A 58 15.09 12.83 -13.31
N ARG A 59 15.78 11.87 -12.70
CA ARG A 59 15.34 11.19 -11.48
C ARG A 59 15.71 12.01 -10.25
N GLN A 60 14.88 12.98 -9.90
CA GLN A 60 15.04 13.70 -8.64
C GLN A 60 14.89 12.75 -7.43
N LYS A 61 15.76 12.91 -6.43
CA LYS A 61 15.68 12.19 -5.16
C LYS A 61 14.53 12.80 -4.35
N SER A 62 13.35 12.18 -4.38
CA SER A 62 12.23 12.58 -3.54
C SER A 62 12.28 11.87 -2.18
N VAL A 63 12.34 12.65 -1.09
CA VAL A 63 12.23 12.14 0.29
C VAL A 63 10.88 11.43 0.50
N LEU A 64 9.84 11.93 -0.16
CA LEU A 64 8.49 11.37 -0.15
C LEU A 64 8.42 9.92 -0.68
N PHE A 65 9.23 9.56 -1.69
CA PHE A 65 9.34 8.17 -2.13
C PHE A 65 9.99 7.29 -1.06
N GLY A 66 11.00 7.81 -0.36
CA GLY A 66 11.62 7.11 0.77
C GLY A 66 10.60 6.82 1.88
N ILE A 67 9.76 7.81 2.20
CA ILE A 67 8.66 7.65 3.17
C ILE A 67 7.65 6.61 2.67
N GLN A 68 7.26 6.64 1.40
CA GLN A 68 6.34 5.66 0.82
C GLN A 68 6.89 4.23 0.93
N VAL A 69 8.16 4.00 0.58
CA VAL A 69 8.81 2.70 0.75
C VAL A 69 8.84 2.28 2.22
N ALA A 70 9.24 3.19 3.12
CA ALA A 70 9.28 2.90 4.56
C ALA A 70 7.90 2.52 5.10
N LEU A 71 6.83 3.23 4.71
CA LEU A 71 5.46 2.93 5.11
C LEU A 71 4.99 1.58 4.57
N THR A 72 5.29 1.23 3.31
CA THR A 72 4.92 -0.10 2.77
C THR A 72 5.63 -1.25 3.49
N ILE A 73 6.90 -1.07 3.88
CA ILE A 73 7.64 -2.06 4.68
C ILE A 73 7.05 -2.14 6.09
N LEU A 74 6.71 -1.01 6.68
CA LEU A 74 6.06 -0.95 8.00
C LEU A 74 4.73 -1.71 8.01
N MET A 75 3.92 -1.61 6.95
CA MET A 75 2.66 -2.36 6.84
C MET A 75 2.88 -3.88 6.84
N MET A 76 3.94 -4.36 6.19
CA MET A 76 4.33 -5.77 6.23
C MET A 76 4.73 -6.20 7.66
N ILE A 77 5.51 -5.36 8.36
CA ILE A 77 5.91 -5.63 9.76
C ILE A 77 4.69 -5.68 10.67
N ILE A 78 3.73 -4.75 10.51
CA ILE A 78 2.49 -4.71 11.31
C ILE A 78 1.67 -5.98 11.12
N ALA A 79 1.56 -6.50 9.89
CA ALA A 79 0.84 -7.75 9.62
C ALA A 79 1.47 -8.94 10.38
N CYS A 80 2.81 -9.02 10.39
CA CYS A 80 3.53 -10.03 11.16
C CYS A 80 3.37 -9.83 12.68
N ALA A 81 3.46 -8.58 13.16
CA ALA A 81 3.30 -8.24 14.57
C ALA A 81 1.91 -8.61 15.10
N ARG A 82 0.85 -8.39 14.29
CA ARG A 82 -0.52 -8.79 14.64
C ARG A 82 -0.62 -10.29 14.86
N LEU A 83 -0.10 -11.11 13.94
CA LEU A 83 -0.12 -12.57 14.12
C LEU A 83 0.74 -13.00 15.32
N ALA A 84 1.90 -12.38 15.53
CA ALA A 84 2.76 -12.69 16.67
C ALA A 84 2.06 -12.40 18.00
N LEU A 85 1.35 -11.27 18.13
CA LEU A 85 0.54 -10.96 19.30
C LEU A 85 -0.61 -11.97 19.48
N GLN A 86 -1.29 -12.33 18.40
CA GLN A 86 -2.37 -13.32 18.44
C GLN A 86 -1.86 -14.70 18.85
N ALA A 87 -0.66 -15.10 18.42
CA ALA A 87 -0.06 -16.38 18.78
C ALA A 87 0.48 -16.44 20.22
N THR A 88 0.91 -15.30 20.77
CA THR A 88 1.62 -15.24 22.07
C THR A 88 0.74 -14.79 23.23
N VAL A 89 -0.23 -13.91 22.98
CA VAL A 89 -0.99 -13.20 24.05
C VAL A 89 -2.49 -13.50 24.02
N ILE A 90 -3.08 -13.84 22.86
CA ILE A 90 -4.53 -14.01 22.71
C ILE A 90 -4.91 -15.50 22.61
N GLY A 91 -5.60 -16.00 23.63
CA GLY A 91 -6.43 -17.22 23.56
C GLY A 91 -5.71 -18.54 23.25
N ASN A 92 -5.42 -19.33 24.30
CA ASN A 92 -5.08 -20.78 24.26
C ASN A 92 -4.05 -21.25 23.21
N HIS A 93 -3.23 -20.36 22.63
CA HIS A 93 -2.28 -20.67 21.56
C HIS A 93 -2.92 -21.29 20.30
N VAL A 94 -4.19 -21.00 20.02
CA VAL A 94 -4.90 -21.59 18.87
C VAL A 94 -4.91 -20.60 17.71
N ILE A 95 -4.12 -20.89 16.69
CA ILE A 95 -4.08 -20.12 15.44
C ILE A 95 -5.22 -20.59 14.54
N TYR A 96 -6.11 -19.67 14.16
CA TYR A 96 -7.23 -19.94 13.25
C TYR A 96 -6.85 -19.75 11.78
N GLY A 97 -7.58 -20.43 10.88
CA GLY A 97 -7.30 -20.41 9.44
C GLY A 97 -7.38 -19.03 8.80
N TYR A 98 -8.33 -18.19 9.23
CA TYR A 98 -8.49 -16.83 8.70
C TYR A 98 -7.27 -15.93 8.99
N MET A 99 -6.61 -16.11 10.13
CA MET A 99 -5.41 -15.35 10.52
C MET A 99 -4.23 -15.68 9.58
N ILE A 100 -4.07 -16.96 9.24
CA ILE A 100 -3.03 -17.44 8.33
C ILE A 100 -3.28 -16.90 6.91
N LEU A 101 -4.53 -16.97 6.45
CA LEU A 101 -4.91 -16.43 5.14
C LEU A 101 -4.63 -14.93 5.08
N TYR A 102 -5.07 -14.18 6.09
CA TYR A 102 -4.85 -12.75 6.21
C TYR A 102 -3.35 -12.41 6.13
N LEU A 103 -2.50 -13.09 6.91
CA LEU A 103 -1.06 -12.89 6.85
C LEU A 103 -0.50 -13.23 5.45
N GLY A 104 -0.87 -14.39 4.91
CA GLY A 104 -0.39 -14.84 3.60
C GLY A 104 -0.72 -13.84 2.48
N CYS A 105 -1.95 -13.35 2.44
CA CYS A 105 -2.37 -12.31 1.51
C CYS A 105 -1.52 -11.04 1.67
N ASN A 106 -1.31 -10.55 2.89
CA ASN A 106 -0.48 -9.37 3.14
C ASN A 106 0.99 -9.57 2.75
N LEU A 107 1.58 -10.72 3.09
CA LEU A 107 2.95 -11.07 2.74
C LEU A 107 3.19 -11.16 1.24
N VAL A 108 2.15 -11.44 0.45
CA VAL A 108 2.23 -11.42 -1.02
C VAL A 108 1.96 -10.01 -1.57
N CYS A 109 0.94 -9.33 -1.05
CA CYS A 109 0.49 -8.04 -1.59
C CYS A 109 1.49 -6.91 -1.36
N TRP A 110 2.05 -6.78 -0.15
CA TRP A 110 2.93 -5.67 0.17
C TRP A 110 4.24 -5.71 -0.64
N PRO A 111 4.94 -6.86 -0.78
CA PRO A 111 6.10 -6.95 -1.66
C PRO A 111 5.76 -6.74 -3.14
N LEU A 112 4.62 -7.24 -3.61
CA LEU A 112 4.18 -7.01 -4.99
C LEU A 112 3.91 -5.53 -5.25
N SER A 113 3.20 -4.86 -4.34
CA SER A 113 2.96 -3.41 -4.39
C SER A 113 4.29 -2.63 -4.40
N LEU A 114 5.23 -2.98 -3.53
CA LEU A 114 6.56 -2.37 -3.50
C LEU A 114 7.32 -2.56 -4.82
N ARG A 115 7.28 -3.77 -5.39
CA ARG A 115 7.90 -4.07 -6.69
C ARG A 115 7.31 -3.22 -7.81
N ILE A 116 5.99 -3.06 -7.87
CA ILE A 116 5.32 -2.20 -8.87
C ILE A 116 5.72 -0.74 -8.66
N VAL A 117 5.78 -0.26 -7.42
CA VAL A 117 6.26 1.11 -7.10
C VAL A 117 7.68 1.35 -7.63
N PHE A 118 8.57 0.37 -7.49
CA PHE A 118 9.92 0.45 -8.07
C PHE A 118 9.92 0.38 -9.60
N LEU A 119 9.03 -0.43 -10.18
CA LEU A 119 8.88 -0.57 -11.62
C LEU A 119 8.42 0.74 -12.26
N GLU A 120 7.36 1.35 -11.73
CA GLU A 120 6.83 2.64 -12.17
C GLU A 120 7.86 3.78 -12.05
N ARG A 121 8.80 3.67 -11.10
CA ARG A 121 9.86 4.66 -10.93
C ARG A 121 11.02 4.48 -11.92
N ASN A 122 11.32 3.25 -12.34
CA ASN A 122 12.47 2.94 -13.18
C ASN A 122 12.13 2.85 -14.67
N TYR A 123 10.85 2.62 -14.99
CA TYR A 123 10.39 2.32 -16.34
C TYR A 123 9.18 3.16 -16.70
N LEU A 124 9.15 3.65 -17.94
CA LEU A 124 8.02 4.38 -18.51
C LEU A 124 7.35 3.54 -19.59
N LEU A 125 6.02 3.57 -19.62
CA LEU A 125 5.23 2.98 -20.70
C LEU A 125 5.08 4.01 -21.84
N PRO A 126 5.19 3.58 -23.11
CA PRO A 126 5.16 4.48 -24.27
C PRO A 126 3.83 5.22 -24.47
N THR A 127 2.73 4.77 -23.84
CA THR A 127 1.38 5.22 -24.19
C THR A 127 0.74 6.23 -23.23
N THR A 128 1.32 6.54 -22.06
CA THR A 128 0.70 7.55 -21.18
C THR A 128 1.72 8.30 -20.30
N PRO A 129 1.86 9.63 -20.47
CA PRO A 129 2.40 10.47 -19.41
C PRO A 129 1.29 10.73 -18.38
N THR A 130 0.95 9.73 -17.57
CA THR A 130 0.10 10.00 -16.40
C THR A 130 0.93 10.75 -15.36
N ARG A 131 0.45 11.91 -14.95
CA ARG A 131 1.05 12.80 -13.93
C ARG A 131 1.00 12.19 -12.51
N GLY A 132 0.91 10.86 -12.41
CA GLY A 132 0.51 10.11 -11.22
C GLY A 132 0.96 8.64 -11.24
N HIS A 133 0.93 7.99 -10.07
CA HIS A 133 1.10 6.54 -9.93
C HIS A 133 0.10 5.78 -10.79
N GLY A 134 0.42 4.53 -11.15
CA GLY A 134 -0.51 3.69 -11.90
C GLY A 134 -1.83 3.50 -11.15
N VAL A 135 -2.93 3.55 -11.90
CA VAL A 135 -4.31 3.43 -11.35
C VAL A 135 -4.47 2.17 -10.50
N VAL A 136 -3.80 1.08 -10.85
CA VAL A 136 -3.85 -0.19 -10.11
C VAL A 136 -3.30 -0.04 -8.68
N LEU A 137 -2.16 0.63 -8.49
CA LEU A 137 -1.59 0.87 -7.15
C LEU A 137 -2.51 1.76 -6.30
N LEU A 138 -3.07 2.80 -6.92
CA LEU A 138 -3.98 3.73 -6.25
C LEU A 138 -5.27 3.03 -5.80
N VAL A 139 -5.88 2.21 -6.67
CA VAL A 139 -7.06 1.42 -6.33
C VAL A 139 -6.72 0.40 -5.24
N PHE A 140 -5.57 -0.26 -5.30
CA PHE A 140 -5.12 -1.18 -4.25
C PHE A 140 -5.04 -0.48 -2.88
N TRP A 141 -4.38 0.67 -2.78
CA TRP A 141 -4.31 1.42 -1.52
C TRP A 141 -5.66 1.95 -1.06
N THR A 142 -6.54 2.29 -2.00
CA THR A 142 -7.92 2.67 -1.69
C THR A 142 -8.69 1.49 -1.07
N LEU A 143 -8.57 0.29 -1.65
CA LEU A 143 -9.22 -0.92 -1.11
C LEU A 143 -8.71 -1.26 0.29
N VAL A 144 -7.39 -1.13 0.52
CA VAL A 144 -6.81 -1.27 1.86
C VAL A 144 -7.39 -0.23 2.82
N PHE A 145 -7.42 1.04 2.43
CA PHE A 145 -7.99 2.10 3.28
C PHE A 145 -9.47 1.87 3.58
N VAL A 146 -10.27 1.46 2.59
CA VAL A 146 -11.68 1.09 2.77
C VAL A 146 -11.82 -0.07 3.76
N SER A 147 -10.93 -1.07 3.72
CA SER A 147 -10.95 -2.18 4.68
C SER A 147 -10.70 -1.72 6.12
N GLU A 148 -9.79 -0.76 6.34
CA GLU A 148 -9.55 -0.18 7.66
C GLU A 148 -10.73 0.66 8.15
N ASN A 149 -11.41 1.37 7.24
CA ASN A 149 -12.62 2.11 7.59
C ASN A 149 -13.78 1.17 7.92
N LEU A 150 -13.90 0.04 7.21
CA LEU A 150 -14.92 -0.96 7.52
C LEU A 150 -14.69 -1.60 8.89
N ALA A 151 -13.42 -1.84 9.23
CA ALA A 151 -13.06 -2.14 10.60
C ALA A 151 -13.56 -0.98 11.48
N PHE A 152 -13.09 0.25 11.32
CA PHE A 152 -13.49 1.37 12.18
C PHE A 152 -15.02 1.51 12.37
N LEU A 153 -15.87 1.29 11.35
CA LEU A 153 -17.33 1.33 11.50
C LEU A 153 -17.90 0.29 12.47
N ASN A 154 -17.18 -0.80 12.71
CA ASN A 154 -17.57 -1.87 13.61
C ASN A 154 -17.33 -1.54 15.10
N LEU A 155 -16.91 -0.31 15.42
CA LEU A 155 -16.56 0.21 16.77
C LEU A 155 -17.59 -0.04 17.88
N ARG A 156 -18.85 -0.28 17.51
CA ARG A 156 -19.98 -0.46 18.44
C ARG A 156 -20.16 -1.91 18.91
N ASN A 157 -19.35 -2.84 18.44
CA ASN A 157 -19.39 -4.23 18.88
C ASN A 157 -18.58 -4.41 20.17
N GLU A 158 -19.22 -4.91 21.23
CA GLU A 158 -18.62 -5.13 22.55
C GLU A 158 -17.59 -6.28 22.56
N ASP A 159 -17.68 -7.21 21.60
CA ASP A 159 -16.72 -8.32 21.45
C ASP A 159 -15.39 -7.90 20.80
N TRP A 160 -15.23 -6.62 20.49
CA TRP A 160 -14.10 -6.11 19.76
C TRP A 160 -13.03 -5.49 20.68
N TRP A 161 -11.79 -5.30 20.21
CA TRP A 161 -10.65 -4.78 21.00
C TRP A 161 -10.83 -3.34 21.53
N PHE A 162 -12.03 -2.77 21.41
CA PHE A 162 -12.40 -1.43 21.85
C PHE A 162 -12.93 -1.37 23.28
N ASP A 163 -13.11 -2.51 23.96
CA ASP A 163 -13.49 -2.48 25.38
C ASP A 163 -12.29 -2.07 26.28
N LEU A 164 -11.06 -2.10 25.76
CA LEU A 164 -9.81 -1.61 26.39
C LEU A 164 -9.54 -2.16 27.82
N THR A 165 -10.25 -3.21 28.23
CA THR A 165 -10.20 -3.77 29.59
C THR A 165 -8.90 -4.52 29.81
N THR A 166 -8.38 -5.20 28.79
CA THR A 166 -7.17 -6.03 28.88
C THR A 166 -5.97 -5.34 28.20
N VAL A 167 -4.75 -5.62 28.67
CA VAL A 167 -3.49 -5.17 28.04
C VAL A 167 -3.42 -5.59 26.57
N THR A 168 -3.99 -6.75 26.26
CA THR A 168 -4.09 -7.32 24.93
C THR A 168 -4.92 -6.45 23.99
N ASP A 169 -6.08 -5.99 24.43
CA ASP A 169 -6.98 -5.13 23.66
C ASP A 169 -6.31 -3.78 23.37
N LYS A 170 -5.56 -3.25 24.34
CA LYS A 170 -4.77 -2.02 24.17
C LYS A 170 -3.71 -2.16 23.08
N LEU A 171 -3.02 -3.30 23.03
CA LEU A 171 -2.00 -3.57 22.00
C LEU A 171 -2.62 -3.76 20.62
N GLU A 172 -3.73 -4.50 20.50
CA GLU A 172 -4.45 -4.65 19.23
C GLU A 172 -4.99 -3.31 18.72
N CYS A 173 -5.57 -2.50 19.61
CA CYS A 173 -6.03 -1.15 19.30
C CYS A 173 -4.87 -0.23 18.85
N ALA A 174 -3.72 -0.26 19.54
CA ALA A 174 -2.55 0.51 19.16
C ALA A 174 -2.01 0.11 17.77
N LEU A 175 -1.90 -1.19 17.49
CA LEU A 175 -1.51 -1.68 16.16
C LEU A 175 -2.50 -1.25 15.08
N PHE A 176 -3.80 -1.32 15.37
CA PHE A 176 -4.85 -0.88 14.47
C PHE A 176 -4.72 0.62 14.15
N VAL A 177 -4.52 1.48 15.16
CA VAL A 177 -4.34 2.92 14.96
C VAL A 177 -3.11 3.23 14.11
N VAL A 178 -1.97 2.60 14.41
CA VAL A 178 -0.74 2.78 13.62
C VAL A 178 -0.97 2.35 12.17
N ARG A 179 -1.61 1.20 11.96
CA ARG A 179 -1.96 0.68 10.63
C ARG A 179 -2.89 1.63 9.87
N TYR A 180 -3.91 2.16 10.54
CA TYR A 180 -4.86 3.11 9.99
C TYR A 180 -4.14 4.38 9.50
N ILE A 181 -3.30 4.99 10.35
CA ILE A 181 -2.52 6.19 9.99
C ILE A 181 -1.59 5.90 8.81
N CYS A 182 -0.87 4.77 8.84
CA CYS A 182 0.02 4.37 7.75
C CYS A 182 -0.72 4.18 6.42
N SER A 183 -1.89 3.54 6.45
CA SER A 183 -2.73 3.35 5.26
C SER A 183 -3.23 4.67 4.68
N CYS A 184 -3.63 5.62 5.54
CA CYS A 184 -4.07 6.95 5.14
C CYS A 184 -2.92 7.75 4.51
N LEU A 185 -1.74 7.72 5.12
CA LEU A 185 -0.54 8.37 4.57
C LEU A 185 -0.15 7.76 3.22
N LEU A 186 -0.17 6.44 3.07
CA LEU A 186 0.08 5.76 1.80
C LEU A 186 -0.91 6.21 0.72
N PHE A 187 -2.20 6.27 1.04
CA PHE A 187 -3.23 6.73 0.12
C PHE A 187 -2.99 8.19 -0.34
N ILE A 188 -2.70 9.11 0.59
CA ILE A 188 -2.40 10.51 0.28
C ILE A 188 -1.13 10.63 -0.58
N LEU A 189 -0.09 9.87 -0.27
CA LEU A 189 1.14 9.83 -1.07
C LEU A 189 0.87 9.25 -2.48
N GLY A 190 -0.02 8.28 -2.60
CA GLY A 190 -0.45 7.72 -3.89
C GLY A 190 -1.12 8.74 -4.78
N LEU A 191 -1.95 9.60 -4.22
CA LEU A 191 -2.58 10.70 -4.94
C LEU A 191 -1.57 11.77 -5.37
N LYS A 192 -0.56 12.05 -4.53
CA LYS A 192 0.44 13.09 -4.80
C LYS A 192 1.56 12.64 -5.74
N ALA A 193 1.70 11.33 -5.98
CA ALA A 193 2.70 10.69 -6.85
C ALA A 193 4.09 11.38 -6.85
N PRO A 194 4.74 11.46 -5.67
CA PRO A 194 5.90 12.31 -5.47
C PRO A 194 7.18 11.64 -6.01
N GLY A 195 7.36 11.66 -7.33
CA GLY A 195 8.55 11.10 -7.95
C GLY A 195 8.54 10.98 -9.47
N ILE A 196 7.44 11.37 -10.14
CA ILE A 196 7.39 11.43 -11.60
C ILE A 196 7.82 12.84 -12.01
N SER A 197 8.93 12.94 -12.73
CA SER A 197 9.41 14.20 -13.30
C SER A 197 8.30 14.79 -14.16
N THR A 198 7.91 16.02 -13.85
CA THR A 198 6.82 16.66 -14.59
C THR A 198 7.39 17.14 -15.92
N LEU A 199 6.60 17.14 -17.00
CA LEU A 199 6.97 17.75 -18.28
C LEU A 199 7.52 19.19 -18.12
N ARG A 200 7.11 19.89 -17.06
CA ARG A 200 7.62 21.22 -16.70
C ARG A 200 9.10 21.23 -16.32
N ASP A 201 9.60 20.15 -15.71
CA ASP A 201 11.02 19.98 -15.43
C ASP A 201 11.81 19.71 -16.71
N TYR A 202 11.23 18.98 -17.68
CA TYR A 202 11.82 18.80 -19.01
C TYR A 202 11.90 20.11 -19.79
N VAL A 203 10.84 20.93 -19.80
CA VAL A 203 10.83 22.23 -20.49
C VAL A 203 11.80 23.22 -19.83
N ASN A 204 11.89 23.22 -18.50
CA ASN A 204 12.85 24.07 -17.78
C ASN A 204 14.31 23.64 -18.04
N PHE A 205 14.61 22.34 -18.12
CA PHE A 205 15.96 21.85 -18.48
C PHE A 205 16.32 22.12 -19.94
N GLY A 206 15.36 21.99 -20.87
CA GLY A 206 15.55 22.37 -22.26
C GLY A 206 15.67 23.88 -22.48
N GLY A 207 15.13 24.68 -21.55
CA GLY A 207 15.28 26.13 -21.52
C GLY A 207 16.68 26.59 -21.11
N THR A 208 17.26 25.98 -20.08
CA THR A 208 18.64 26.32 -19.62
C THR A 208 19.75 25.90 -20.58
N ILE A 209 19.51 24.92 -21.47
CA ILE A 209 20.47 24.59 -22.54
C ILE A 209 20.43 25.63 -23.67
N ASN A 210 19.32 26.37 -23.80
CA ASN A 210 19.11 27.38 -24.84
C ASN A 210 19.31 28.82 -24.34
N ASP A 211 19.91 29.03 -23.17
CA ASP A 211 20.30 30.39 -22.76
C ASP A 211 21.39 30.93 -23.72
N PRO A 212 21.11 31.98 -24.51
CA PRO A 212 22.04 32.50 -25.52
C PRO A 212 23.26 33.23 -24.94
N GLU A 213 23.35 33.40 -23.62
CA GLU A 213 24.41 34.20 -22.97
C GLU A 213 25.84 33.61 -23.11
N ILE A 214 26.01 32.42 -23.69
CA ILE A 214 27.33 31.84 -24.03
C ILE A 214 27.67 31.97 -25.53
N ASN A 215 26.77 32.49 -26.37
CA ASN A 215 27.09 32.73 -27.78
C ASN A 215 27.68 34.13 -28.06
N ASP A 216 27.54 35.07 -27.13
CA ASP A 216 28.11 36.41 -27.31
C ASP A 216 29.63 36.48 -27.03
N ALA A 217 30.18 35.54 -26.25
CA ALA A 217 31.62 35.50 -25.94
C ALA A 217 32.51 34.91 -27.06
N VAL A 218 31.91 34.38 -28.14
CA VAL A 218 32.66 33.83 -29.30
C VAL A 218 32.62 34.77 -30.51
N SER A 219 31.76 35.79 -30.51
CA SER A 219 31.64 36.72 -31.65
C SER A 219 32.49 37.99 -31.55
N GLU A 220 33.20 38.22 -30.44
CA GLU A 220 34.02 39.43 -30.22
C GLU A 220 35.51 39.23 -30.58
N HIS A 221 35.85 38.15 -31.28
CA HIS A 221 37.22 37.83 -31.70
C HIS A 221 37.38 37.45 -33.18
N ASP A 222 36.55 38.01 -34.05
CA ASP A 222 36.84 38.12 -35.50
C ASP A 222 36.89 39.59 -35.94
#